data_AF-F1ZBF7-F1
#
_entry.id   AF-F1ZBF7-F1
#
_cell.length_a   1.000
_cell.length_b   1.000
_cell.length_c   1.000
_cell.angle_alpha   90.00
_cell.angle_beta   90.00
_cell.angle_gamma   90.00
#
_symmetry.space_group_name_H-M   'P 1'
#
loop_
_entity.id
_entity.type
_entity.pdbx_description
1 polymer ?
#
loop_
_entity_poly.entity_id
_entity_poly.type
_entity_poly.pdbx_seq_one_letter_code
_entity_poly.pdbx_strand_id
1 'polypeptide(L)'
;MLVGTNGYENFVVSPDSKDIFVAGNDGYVREYSSSTGSLLNKWLVGNNLGGIAISHDGTQLVITEQTPVSTSQSNMWTSNVTVDAVYQVDVASGYVQTYQYTATGSNYTFAGVSFTDDNTVILSENILPGWSGWAPLVKLDLNTVTFSAFGNFYSGLGSAPSLVQSATGTNILVGQLGLSSADYFLINSSGTTIANTTDYQNGVMGYANEIEAFVGSGSTGRIAIVTGGGLHLYDGAFHYIANLATSYPDLGYSAGITFNADGSILYAIDTKTNEIDGIALENGIIVQHIAIGGSYTFSTLKWGSELTLLNDGHTFLLSTTSGIVEVDAPTTNIPTDHADKLNGTAQDDVIAGLKGADIIHGWGGNDTIYGDGGADKLNGDNGNDILFGGAGTDELRGGSGNDILVGGTGKDVLYGGKGADSFYFVAGDTGKTRVTADVIADFNHAEHDIIDLSAIDTNVSRGGLQPFKFIGDAAFSASGQQIAGELHYVHADGMTYVEGDMNGDGKADLVIALKGTIDLVASDFLL
;
A
#
# COMPACT_ATOMS: atom_id res chain seq x y z
N MET A 1 0.36 11.29 19.16
CA MET A 1 -0.98 11.77 19.61
C MET A 1 -0.99 13.29 19.60
N LEU A 2 -1.21 13.84 18.42
CA LEU A 2 -1.44 15.27 18.21
C LEU A 2 -2.88 15.57 18.63
N VAL A 3 -3.03 16.44 19.61
CA VAL A 3 -4.25 16.57 20.41
C VAL A 3 -5.41 17.17 19.60
N GLY A 4 -6.58 16.52 19.72
CA GLY A 4 -7.89 17.13 19.58
C GLY A 4 -8.75 16.93 20.82
N THR A 5 -9.27 18.01 21.40
CA THR A 5 -10.16 17.96 22.56
C THR A 5 -11.59 17.67 22.10
N ASN A 6 -12.11 16.47 22.37
CA ASN A 6 -13.52 16.08 22.19
C ASN A 6 -14.17 16.62 20.90
N GLY A 7 -13.90 15.99 19.75
CA GLY A 7 -14.63 16.28 18.52
C GLY A 7 -13.89 15.88 17.26
N TYR A 8 -14.58 16.00 16.14
CA TYR A 8 -14.08 15.79 14.78
C TYR A 8 -13.15 16.94 14.39
N GLU A 9 -11.90 16.68 14.02
CA GLU A 9 -10.94 17.69 13.56
C GLU A 9 -10.43 17.32 12.17
N ASN A 10 -10.26 18.31 11.30
CA ASN A 10 -9.67 18.12 9.98
C ASN A 10 -8.22 18.58 10.01
N PHE A 11 -7.37 17.92 9.21
CA PHE A 11 -5.98 18.31 9.09
C PHE A 11 -5.51 18.34 7.64
N VAL A 12 -4.41 19.07 7.43
CA VAL A 12 -3.63 19.04 6.20
C VAL A 12 -2.16 19.04 6.56
N VAL A 13 -1.35 18.34 5.78
CA VAL A 13 0.10 18.26 5.93
C VAL A 13 0.74 19.24 4.96
N SER A 14 1.81 19.93 5.40
CA SER A 14 2.57 20.82 4.52
C SER A 14 3.15 20.06 3.32
N PRO A 15 3.36 20.72 2.16
CA PRO A 15 3.94 20.07 0.99
C PRO A 15 5.33 19.45 1.23
N ASP A 16 6.11 20.00 2.16
CA ASP A 16 7.40 19.46 2.59
C ASP A 16 7.30 18.43 3.74
N SER A 17 6.06 18.13 4.16
CA SER A 17 5.69 17.26 5.28
C SER A 17 6.32 17.56 6.62
N LYS A 18 6.80 18.78 6.84
CA LYS A 18 7.35 19.16 8.15
C LYS A 18 6.28 19.56 9.14
N ASP A 19 5.17 20.12 8.68
CA ASP A 19 4.16 20.72 9.53
C ASP A 19 2.78 20.11 9.28
N ILE A 20 2.02 19.93 10.36
CA ILE A 20 0.65 19.41 10.38
C ILE A 20 -0.25 20.51 10.88
N PHE A 21 -1.21 20.92 10.06
CA PHE A 21 -2.17 21.96 10.39
C PHE A 21 -3.53 21.34 10.71
N VAL A 22 -4.06 21.62 11.90
CA VAL A 22 -5.29 21.05 12.42
C VAL A 22 -6.32 22.16 12.64
N ALA A 23 -7.47 22.06 11.99
CA ALA A 23 -8.62 22.93 12.19
C ALA A 23 -9.53 22.35 13.27
N GLY A 24 -9.65 23.06 14.40
CA GLY A 24 -10.47 22.63 15.53
C GLY A 24 -11.85 23.28 15.57
N ASN A 25 -12.83 22.52 16.08
CA ASN A 25 -14.20 23.01 16.37
C ASN A 25 -14.25 24.09 17.46
N ASP A 26 -13.10 24.42 18.08
CA ASP A 26 -12.94 25.50 19.04
C ASP A 26 -12.52 26.83 18.41
N GLY A 27 -12.49 26.91 17.07
CA GLY A 27 -12.17 28.12 16.33
C GLY A 27 -10.68 28.33 16.08
N TYR A 28 -9.82 27.41 16.54
CA TYR A 28 -8.38 27.53 16.41
C TYR A 28 -7.81 26.62 15.32
N VAL A 29 -6.90 27.17 14.52
CA VAL A 29 -5.97 26.40 13.71
C VAL A 29 -4.69 26.22 14.50
N ARG A 30 -4.18 24.98 14.54
CA ARG A 30 -2.95 24.61 15.24
C ARG A 30 -1.96 24.06 14.25
N GLU A 31 -0.71 24.50 14.35
CA GLU A 31 0.39 23.95 13.59
C GLU A 31 1.25 23.11 14.52
N TYR A 32 1.59 21.91 14.07
CA TYR A 32 2.45 21.00 14.81
C TYR A 32 3.59 20.50 13.95
N SER A 33 4.75 20.29 14.58
CA SER A 33 5.88 19.62 13.95
C SER A 33 5.53 18.15 13.75
N SER A 34 5.57 17.69 12.50
CA SER A 34 5.39 16.28 12.13
C SER A 34 6.37 15.36 12.84
N SER A 35 7.64 15.76 12.94
CA SER A 35 8.71 14.91 13.47
C SER A 35 8.74 14.82 15.00
N THR A 36 8.09 15.75 15.70
CA THR A 36 8.14 15.81 17.17
C THR A 36 6.76 15.84 17.84
N GLY A 37 5.69 15.92 17.06
CA GLY A 37 4.31 16.12 17.54
C GLY A 37 4.10 17.42 18.33
N SER A 38 5.09 18.32 18.36
CA SER A 38 5.06 19.51 19.22
C SER A 38 4.26 20.63 18.58
N LEU A 39 3.43 21.31 19.37
CA LEU A 39 2.70 22.50 18.92
C LEU A 39 3.69 23.62 18.60
N LEU A 40 3.69 24.07 17.35
CA LEU A 40 4.52 25.17 16.84
C LEU A 40 3.78 26.50 16.94
N ASN A 41 2.56 26.56 16.38
CA ASN A 41 1.74 27.77 16.36
C ASN A 41 0.26 27.47 16.65
N LYS A 42 -0.47 28.51 17.07
CA LYS A 42 -1.91 28.46 17.32
C LYS A 42 -2.56 29.79 16.94
N TRP A 43 -3.47 29.77 15.98
CA TRP A 43 -4.17 30.95 15.47
C TRP A 43 -5.66 30.87 15.77
N LEU A 44 -6.22 31.95 16.33
CA LEU A 44 -7.68 32.10 16.44
C LEU A 44 -8.22 32.56 15.09
N VAL A 45 -9.02 31.71 14.45
CA VAL A 45 -9.49 31.91 13.07
C VAL A 45 -10.99 32.19 13.04
N GLY A 46 -11.78 31.32 13.68
CA GLY A 46 -13.24 31.34 13.63
C GLY A 46 -13.86 30.88 14.95
N ASN A 47 -15.04 30.25 14.90
CA ASN A 47 -15.70 29.71 16.10
C ASN A 47 -15.84 28.19 16.08
N ASN A 48 -16.13 27.63 14.91
CA ASN A 48 -16.33 26.21 14.65
C ASN A 48 -15.84 25.91 13.22
N LEU A 49 -14.59 25.48 13.12
CA LEU A 49 -13.92 25.29 11.83
C LEU A 49 -14.33 23.97 11.19
N GLY A 50 -14.37 23.96 9.86
CA GLY A 50 -14.70 22.82 9.02
C GLY A 50 -13.51 22.37 8.18
N GLY A 51 -13.68 22.34 6.85
CA GLY A 51 -12.62 21.98 5.92
C GLY A 51 -11.40 22.88 6.04
N ILE A 52 -10.22 22.28 5.82
CA ILE A 52 -8.92 22.95 5.76
C ILE A 52 -8.16 22.48 4.51
N ALA A 53 -7.49 23.40 3.83
CA ALA A 53 -6.57 23.10 2.75
C ALA A 53 -5.33 23.98 2.86
N ILE A 54 -4.21 23.53 2.29
CA ILE A 54 -2.97 24.28 2.17
C ILE A 54 -2.60 24.51 0.71
N SER A 55 -2.03 25.66 0.40
CA SER A 55 -1.50 25.97 -0.93
C SER A 55 -0.32 25.05 -1.28
N HIS A 56 -0.09 24.83 -2.57
CA HIS A 56 0.97 23.94 -3.06
C HIS A 56 2.38 24.40 -2.65
N ASP A 57 2.57 25.69 -2.41
CA ASP A 57 3.83 26.24 -1.89
C ASP A 57 3.93 26.23 -0.36
N GLY A 58 2.88 25.76 0.34
CA GLY A 58 2.83 25.66 1.80
C GLY A 58 2.63 26.99 2.53
N THR A 59 2.39 28.09 1.83
CA THR A 59 2.42 29.43 2.43
C THR A 59 1.05 29.93 2.91
N GLN A 60 -0.05 29.36 2.40
CA GLN A 60 -1.40 29.81 2.69
C GLN A 60 -2.28 28.63 3.12
N LEU A 61 -3.00 28.79 4.23
CA LEU A 61 -4.10 27.90 4.59
C LEU A 61 -5.42 28.56 4.24
N VAL A 62 -6.40 27.77 3.81
CA VAL A 62 -7.78 28.22 3.71
C VAL A 62 -8.67 27.29 4.52
N ILE A 63 -9.53 27.88 5.34
CA ILE A 63 -10.38 27.20 6.30
C ILE A 63 -11.81 27.70 6.13
N THR A 64 -12.78 26.78 6.15
CA THR A 64 -14.21 27.11 6.11
C THR A 64 -14.82 27.08 7.51
N GLU A 65 -15.79 27.93 7.79
CA GLU A 65 -16.62 27.80 8.99
C GLU A 65 -17.69 26.71 8.76
N GLN A 66 -17.90 25.83 9.74
CA GLN A 66 -18.88 24.73 9.63
C GLN A 66 -20.31 25.19 9.92
N THR A 67 -20.47 26.28 10.68
CA THR A 67 -21.76 26.84 11.09
C THR A 67 -21.91 28.27 10.60
N PRO A 68 -23.10 28.69 10.13
CA PRO A 68 -23.26 30.04 9.63
C PRO A 68 -22.96 31.08 10.72
N VAL A 69 -22.27 32.15 10.34
CA VAL A 69 -21.95 33.25 11.25
C VAL A 69 -23.19 34.13 11.50
N SER A 70 -24.15 34.17 10.56
CA SER A 70 -25.47 34.77 10.79
C SER A 70 -26.57 34.24 9.86
N THR A 71 -27.82 34.30 10.33
CA THR A 71 -29.03 34.04 9.52
C THR A 71 -30.08 35.12 9.77
N SER A 72 -30.80 35.55 8.72
CA SER A 72 -31.98 36.41 8.85
C SER A 72 -33.18 35.82 8.11
N GLN A 73 -34.31 35.67 8.82
CA GLN A 73 -35.60 35.33 8.20
C GLN A 73 -36.39 36.63 7.97
N SER A 74 -36.71 36.92 6.71
CA SER A 74 -37.65 37.99 6.37
C SER A 74 -39.07 37.42 6.41
N ASN A 75 -39.89 37.96 7.30
CA ASN A 75 -41.30 37.62 7.41
C ASN A 75 -42.05 38.06 6.14
N MET A 76 -42.05 37.23 5.10
CA MET A 76 -42.94 37.19 3.93
C MET A 76 -42.20 36.52 2.78
N TRP A 77 -42.40 35.21 2.53
CA TRP A 77 -42.10 34.52 1.26
C TRP A 77 -40.82 34.96 0.50
N THR A 78 -39.75 35.34 1.21
CA THR A 78 -38.51 35.88 0.64
C THR A 78 -37.34 35.16 1.28
N SER A 79 -36.55 34.54 0.40
CA SER A 79 -35.17 34.07 0.54
C SER A 79 -34.52 34.24 1.91
N ASN A 80 -34.14 33.11 2.55
CA ASN A 80 -33.19 33.14 3.66
C ASN A 80 -31.87 33.76 3.20
N VAL A 81 -31.24 34.53 4.08
CA VAL A 81 -29.87 35.02 3.87
C VAL A 81 -28.97 34.31 4.86
N THR A 82 -28.03 33.55 4.35
CA THR A 82 -26.99 32.88 5.13
C THR A 82 -25.66 33.57 4.86
N VAL A 83 -24.97 33.96 5.92
CA VAL A 83 -23.61 34.51 5.82
C VAL A 83 -22.64 33.48 6.35
N ASP A 84 -21.71 33.09 5.51
CA ASP A 84 -20.64 32.16 5.85
C ASP A 84 -19.26 32.78 5.70
N ALA A 85 -18.30 32.25 6.44
CA ALA A 85 -16.93 32.75 6.48
C ALA A 85 -15.94 31.73 5.91
N VAL A 86 -15.06 32.24 5.05
CA VAL A 86 -13.85 31.55 4.62
C VAL A 86 -12.67 32.35 5.13
N TYR A 87 -11.72 31.66 5.74
CA TYR A 87 -10.55 32.27 6.35
C TYR A 87 -9.32 31.88 5.56
N GLN A 88 -8.47 32.85 5.24
CA GLN A 88 -7.13 32.60 4.73
C GLN A 88 -6.12 32.96 5.80
N VAL A 89 -5.20 32.05 6.09
CA VAL A 89 -4.10 32.26 7.03
C VAL A 89 -2.80 32.24 6.27
N ASP A 90 -2.05 33.32 6.35
CA ASP A 90 -0.65 33.35 5.91
C ASP A 90 0.19 32.62 6.96
N VAL A 91 0.78 31.48 6.59
CA VAL A 91 1.45 30.57 7.54
C VAL A 91 2.63 31.26 8.24
N ALA A 92 3.39 32.07 7.51
CA ALA A 92 4.59 32.71 8.02
C ALA A 92 4.29 33.85 9.02
N SER A 93 3.28 34.67 8.74
CA SER A 93 2.92 35.82 9.57
C SER A 93 1.80 35.53 10.58
N GLY A 94 1.04 34.46 10.39
CA GLY A 94 -0.19 34.16 11.13
C GLY A 94 -1.32 35.14 10.86
N TYR A 95 -1.20 35.97 9.82
CA TYR A 95 -2.24 36.93 9.46
C TYR A 95 -3.49 36.21 8.95
N VAL A 96 -4.63 36.50 9.58
CA VAL A 96 -5.93 35.92 9.21
C VAL A 96 -6.75 36.94 8.43
N GLN A 97 -7.02 36.63 7.17
CA GLN A 97 -7.93 37.35 6.30
C GLN A 97 -9.29 36.63 6.30
N THR A 98 -10.38 37.38 6.50
CA THR A 98 -11.74 36.81 6.47
C THR A 98 -12.49 37.24 5.22
N TYR A 99 -13.07 36.28 4.52
CA TYR A 99 -13.94 36.46 3.38
C TYR A 99 -15.36 36.06 3.75
N GLN A 100 -16.31 36.97 3.53
CA GLN A 100 -17.71 36.74 3.84
C GLN A 100 -18.48 36.43 2.56
N TYR A 101 -19.15 35.29 2.52
CA TYR A 101 -20.02 34.89 1.44
C TYR A 101 -21.47 35.00 1.88
N THR A 102 -22.27 35.74 1.11
CA THR A 102 -23.70 35.94 1.39
C THR A 102 -24.52 35.24 0.32
N ALA A 103 -25.18 34.15 0.70
CA ALA A 103 -26.13 33.45 -0.16
C ALA A 103 -27.55 33.96 0.11
N THR A 104 -28.16 34.61 -0.88
CA THR A 104 -29.58 35.00 -0.87
C THR A 104 -30.44 33.91 -1.50
N GLY A 105 -31.38 33.35 -0.75
CA GLY A 105 -32.32 32.32 -1.25
C GLY A 105 -32.07 30.93 -0.70
N SER A 106 -31.04 30.77 0.13
CA SER A 106 -30.42 29.49 0.38
C SER A 106 -29.99 29.30 1.82
N ASN A 107 -29.98 28.03 2.25
CA ASN A 107 -29.55 27.56 3.57
C ASN A 107 -28.30 26.70 3.42
N TYR A 108 -27.18 27.33 3.04
CA TYR A 108 -25.92 26.63 2.76
C TYR A 108 -24.82 27.04 3.74
N THR A 109 -23.99 26.08 4.17
CA THR A 109 -22.69 26.34 4.82
C THR A 109 -21.57 25.74 3.98
N PHE A 110 -20.36 26.29 4.03
CA PHE A 110 -19.20 25.65 3.45
C PHE A 110 -18.80 24.41 4.26
N ALA A 111 -18.17 23.48 3.57
CA ALA A 111 -17.83 22.18 4.11
C ALA A 111 -16.44 21.75 3.65
N GLY A 112 -16.30 21.49 2.36
CA GLY A 112 -15.03 21.14 1.73
C GLY A 112 -14.35 22.38 1.15
N VAL A 113 -13.03 22.34 1.15
CA VAL A 113 -12.17 23.38 0.59
C VAL A 113 -11.01 22.72 -0.14
N SER A 114 -10.65 23.27 -1.30
CA SER A 114 -9.49 22.81 -2.06
C SER A 114 -8.85 23.99 -2.79
N PHE A 115 -7.52 24.03 -2.79
CA PHE A 115 -6.79 24.98 -3.61
C PHE A 115 -6.79 24.57 -5.09
N THR A 116 -6.39 25.49 -5.93
CA THR A 116 -6.06 25.29 -7.34
C THR A 116 -4.78 26.02 -7.65
N ASP A 117 -4.09 25.62 -8.72
CA ASP A 117 -2.82 26.24 -9.10
C ASP A 117 -2.93 27.71 -9.52
N ASP A 118 -4.13 28.19 -9.88
CA ASP A 118 -4.38 29.57 -10.27
C ASP A 118 -4.66 30.50 -9.07
N ASN A 119 -4.25 30.08 -7.86
CA ASN A 119 -4.45 30.81 -6.60
C ASN A 119 -5.93 31.05 -6.29
N THR A 120 -6.79 30.11 -6.71
CA THR A 120 -8.21 30.14 -6.38
C THR A 120 -8.57 28.97 -5.47
N VAL A 121 -9.67 29.13 -4.77
CA VAL A 121 -10.17 28.17 -3.80
C VAL A 121 -11.52 27.70 -4.25
N ILE A 122 -11.69 26.39 -4.34
CA ILE A 122 -12.99 25.77 -4.60
C ILE A 122 -13.58 25.33 -3.27
N LEU A 123 -14.84 25.71 -3.07
CA LEU A 123 -15.59 25.50 -1.86
C LEU A 123 -16.82 24.68 -2.17
N SER A 124 -17.08 23.66 -1.36
CA SER A 124 -18.33 22.91 -1.41
C SER A 124 -19.31 23.40 -0.36
N GLU A 125 -20.58 23.45 -0.74
CA GLU A 125 -21.69 23.89 0.10
C GLU A 125 -22.48 22.69 0.66
N ASN A 126 -22.90 22.79 1.92
CA ASN A 126 -23.73 21.84 2.65
C ASN A 126 -25.13 22.40 2.82
N ILE A 127 -26.16 21.57 2.66
CA ILE A 127 -27.55 21.99 2.86
C ILE A 127 -27.92 21.82 4.33
N LEU A 128 -28.45 22.88 4.97
CA LEU A 128 -28.87 22.78 6.36
C LEU A 128 -29.90 21.64 6.58
N PRO A 129 -29.85 20.93 7.73
CA PRO A 129 -30.76 19.83 8.03
C PRO A 129 -32.24 20.19 7.84
N GLY A 130 -33.00 19.30 7.17
CA GLY A 130 -34.43 19.47 6.92
C GLY A 130 -34.79 20.19 5.63
N TRP A 131 -33.80 20.58 4.81
CA TRP A 131 -34.00 21.22 3.51
C TRP A 131 -33.48 20.35 2.37
N SER A 132 -34.18 20.38 1.24
CA SER A 132 -33.74 19.77 -0.02
C SER A 132 -33.51 20.86 -1.06
N GLY A 133 -32.45 20.72 -1.85
CA GLY A 133 -32.06 21.69 -2.86
C GLY A 133 -30.81 21.25 -3.58
N TRP A 134 -30.35 22.08 -4.52
CA TRP A 134 -29.13 21.86 -5.29
C TRP A 134 -28.15 22.99 -4.98
N ALA A 135 -26.98 22.68 -4.44
CA ALA A 135 -25.95 23.68 -4.13
C ALA A 135 -24.81 23.58 -5.17
N PRO A 136 -24.45 24.70 -5.85
CA PRO A 136 -23.30 24.72 -6.74
C PRO A 136 -21.99 24.75 -5.93
N LEU A 137 -20.89 24.38 -6.57
CA LEU A 137 -19.57 24.72 -6.03
C LEU A 137 -19.36 26.24 -6.14
N VAL A 138 -18.61 26.80 -5.20
CA VAL A 138 -18.25 28.21 -5.19
C VAL A 138 -16.74 28.34 -5.37
N LYS A 139 -16.33 29.21 -6.29
CA LYS A 139 -14.93 29.61 -6.47
C LYS A 139 -14.69 30.94 -5.78
N LEU A 140 -13.72 30.98 -4.89
CA LEU A 140 -13.13 32.19 -4.32
C LEU A 140 -11.81 32.46 -5.03
N ASP A 141 -11.74 33.54 -5.79
CA ASP A 141 -10.48 34.04 -6.37
C ASP A 141 -9.79 34.91 -5.32
N LEU A 142 -8.62 34.49 -4.83
CA LEU A 142 -7.88 35.18 -3.78
C LEU A 142 -7.20 36.46 -4.30
N ASN A 143 -7.00 36.59 -5.61
CA ASN A 143 -6.40 37.79 -6.21
C ASN A 143 -7.42 38.92 -6.32
N THR A 144 -8.66 38.61 -6.71
CA THR A 144 -9.73 39.59 -6.88
C THR A 144 -10.64 39.71 -5.66
N VAL A 145 -10.56 38.76 -4.72
CA VAL A 145 -11.43 38.67 -3.55
C VAL A 145 -12.90 38.57 -3.95
N THR A 146 -13.19 37.73 -4.95
CA THR A 146 -14.55 37.55 -5.47
C THR A 146 -15.00 36.11 -5.42
N PHE A 147 -16.23 35.91 -4.95
CA PHE A 147 -16.94 34.65 -5.04
C PHE A 147 -17.70 34.56 -6.37
N SER A 148 -17.68 33.38 -6.98
CA SER A 148 -18.42 33.07 -8.21
C SER A 148 -18.89 31.63 -8.20
N ALA A 149 -19.96 31.32 -8.93
CA ALA A 149 -20.37 29.93 -9.13
C ALA A 149 -19.31 29.18 -9.96
N PHE A 150 -19.01 27.94 -9.57
CA PHE A 150 -17.99 27.12 -10.20
C PHE A 150 -18.60 25.86 -10.81
N GLY A 151 -18.67 25.85 -12.15
CA GLY A 151 -19.28 24.78 -12.92
C GLY A 151 -20.80 24.62 -12.72
N ASN A 152 -21.37 23.61 -13.38
CA ASN A 152 -22.79 23.25 -13.28
C ASN A 152 -22.95 21.92 -12.51
N PHE A 153 -22.28 21.83 -11.36
CA PHE A 153 -22.31 20.65 -10.50
C PHE A 153 -23.40 20.82 -9.46
N TYR A 154 -24.24 19.81 -9.29
CA TYR A 154 -25.40 19.90 -8.43
C TYR A 154 -25.36 18.77 -7.40
N SER A 155 -25.19 19.10 -6.12
CA SER A 155 -25.33 18.11 -5.05
C SER A 155 -26.82 17.93 -4.72
N GLY A 156 -27.36 16.74 -4.96
CA GLY A 156 -28.68 16.35 -4.46
C GLY A 156 -28.67 16.03 -2.95
N LEU A 157 -29.70 16.50 -2.25
CA LEU A 157 -30.11 16.07 -0.89
C LEU A 157 -29.00 16.01 0.19
N GLY A 158 -28.84 17.12 0.91
CA GLY A 158 -28.52 17.12 2.34
C GLY A 158 -27.06 16.90 2.75
N SER A 159 -26.11 16.88 1.81
CA SER A 159 -24.71 16.58 2.13
C SER A 159 -23.73 17.21 1.13
N ALA A 160 -22.81 18.05 1.62
CA ALA A 160 -21.79 18.69 0.77
C ALA A 160 -20.85 17.68 0.09
N PRO A 161 -20.46 17.93 -1.18
CA PRO A 161 -19.48 17.08 -1.84
C PRO A 161 -18.10 17.18 -1.18
N SER A 162 -17.40 16.06 -1.16
CA SER A 162 -15.97 16.00 -0.80
C SER A 162 -15.14 16.52 -1.98
N LEU A 163 -14.09 17.27 -1.66
CA LEU A 163 -13.14 17.82 -2.62
C LEU A 163 -11.76 17.27 -2.27
N VAL A 164 -11.10 16.59 -3.20
CA VAL A 164 -9.65 16.34 -3.11
C VAL A 164 -9.01 16.77 -4.40
N GLN A 165 -7.89 17.43 -4.24
CA GLN A 165 -7.06 17.92 -5.31
C GLN A 165 -6.15 16.78 -5.79
N SER A 166 -5.92 16.68 -7.11
CA SER A 166 -4.75 15.96 -7.60
C SER A 166 -3.49 16.61 -7.02
N ALA A 167 -2.44 15.84 -6.77
CA ALA A 167 -1.20 16.41 -6.22
C ALA A 167 -0.47 17.40 -7.16
N THR A 168 -0.80 17.42 -8.46
CA THR A 168 -0.35 18.49 -9.38
C THR A 168 -1.18 19.76 -9.30
N GLY A 169 -2.29 19.73 -8.57
CA GLY A 169 -3.20 20.83 -8.35
C GLY A 169 -4.13 21.23 -9.50
N THR A 170 -3.93 20.61 -10.66
CA THR A 170 -4.63 20.93 -11.92
C THR A 170 -6.07 20.43 -11.99
N ASN A 171 -6.37 19.34 -11.28
CA ASN A 171 -7.67 18.69 -11.29
C ASN A 171 -8.21 18.54 -9.86
N ILE A 172 -9.53 18.60 -9.74
CA ILE A 172 -10.25 18.40 -8.49
C ILE A 172 -11.27 17.29 -8.76
N LEU A 173 -11.29 16.29 -7.89
CA LEU A 173 -12.37 15.32 -7.87
C LEU A 173 -13.42 15.76 -6.84
N VAL A 174 -14.66 15.76 -7.29
CA VAL A 174 -15.83 16.17 -6.53
C VAL A 174 -16.72 14.95 -6.37
N GLY A 175 -16.89 14.47 -5.15
CA GLY A 175 -17.73 13.30 -4.86
C GLY A 175 -18.92 13.63 -3.96
N GLN A 176 -20.12 13.17 -4.31
CA GLN A 176 -21.32 13.41 -3.52
C GLN A 176 -21.58 12.31 -2.46
N LEU A 177 -22.06 12.70 -1.27
CA LEU A 177 -22.27 11.79 -0.14
C LEU A 177 -23.75 11.39 0.02
N GLY A 178 -23.98 10.14 0.42
CA GLY A 178 -25.25 9.69 1.02
C GLY A 178 -26.42 9.45 0.07
N LEU A 179 -26.18 9.33 -1.25
CA LEU A 179 -27.21 8.88 -2.19
C LEU A 179 -26.84 7.52 -2.79
N SER A 180 -27.85 6.67 -2.97
CA SER A 180 -27.78 5.39 -3.68
C SER A 180 -27.44 5.49 -5.18
N SER A 181 -27.07 6.69 -5.64
CA SER A 181 -26.78 7.06 -7.02
C SER A 181 -25.97 8.37 -7.06
N ALA A 182 -24.90 8.46 -6.26
CA ALA A 182 -24.09 9.66 -6.18
C ALA A 182 -23.20 9.81 -7.43
N ASP A 183 -23.31 10.95 -8.10
CA ASP A 183 -22.39 11.31 -9.18
C ASP A 183 -21.07 11.83 -8.58
N TYR A 184 -19.99 11.59 -9.30
CA TYR A 184 -18.73 12.29 -9.10
C TYR A 184 -18.29 12.99 -10.37
N PHE A 185 -17.54 14.07 -10.18
CA PHE A 185 -17.06 14.92 -11.25
C PHE A 185 -15.59 15.16 -11.07
N LEU A 186 -14.81 14.79 -12.07
CA LEU A 186 -13.46 15.30 -12.21
C LEU A 186 -13.54 16.60 -12.98
N ILE A 187 -13.00 17.66 -12.40
CA ILE A 187 -13.07 19.01 -12.96
C ILE A 187 -11.67 19.61 -12.99
N ASN A 188 -11.35 20.34 -14.05
CA ASN A 188 -10.11 21.12 -14.05
C ASN A 188 -10.29 22.42 -13.24
N SER A 189 -9.19 23.13 -13.00
CA SER A 189 -9.19 24.45 -12.34
C SER A 189 -10.08 25.52 -13.00
N SER A 190 -10.48 25.33 -14.27
CA SER A 190 -11.44 26.20 -14.96
C SER A 190 -12.92 25.86 -14.72
N GLY A 191 -13.20 24.77 -13.98
CA GLY A 191 -14.56 24.29 -13.70
C GLY A 191 -15.18 23.47 -14.83
N THR A 192 -14.38 23.07 -15.82
CA THR A 192 -14.81 22.20 -16.90
C THR A 192 -14.77 20.75 -16.43
N THR A 193 -15.87 20.01 -16.62
CA THR A 193 -15.90 18.56 -16.39
C THR A 193 -14.97 17.86 -17.37
N ILE A 194 -14.03 17.11 -16.83
CA ILE A 194 -13.12 16.23 -17.58
C ILE A 194 -13.73 14.84 -17.67
N ALA A 195 -14.35 14.37 -16.57
CA ALA A 195 -15.01 13.07 -16.49
C ALA A 195 -16.13 13.08 -15.44
N ASN A 196 -17.12 12.20 -15.61
CA ASN A 196 -18.17 11.94 -14.63
C ASN A 196 -18.68 10.48 -14.70
N THR A 197 -19.62 10.14 -13.81
CA THR A 197 -20.29 8.83 -13.68
C THR A 197 -21.16 8.40 -14.87
N THR A 198 -21.53 9.31 -15.77
CA THR A 198 -22.40 9.04 -16.93
C THR A 198 -21.64 8.76 -18.23
N ASP A 199 -20.34 9.07 -18.29
CA ASP A 199 -19.47 8.77 -19.43
C ASP A 199 -18.87 7.35 -19.31
N TYR A 200 -19.72 6.34 -19.55
CA TYR A 200 -19.38 4.90 -19.56
C TYR A 200 -18.31 4.50 -20.59
N GLN A 201 -17.74 5.46 -21.34
CA GLN A 201 -16.78 5.21 -22.42
C GLN A 201 -15.30 5.22 -21.97
N ASN A 202 -14.99 5.61 -20.73
CA ASN A 202 -13.60 5.66 -20.21
C ASN A 202 -13.37 4.85 -18.92
N GLY A 203 -14.15 3.79 -18.68
CA GLY A 203 -13.85 2.79 -17.64
C GLY A 203 -14.27 3.15 -16.20
N VAL A 204 -14.98 4.26 -16.01
CA VAL A 204 -15.62 4.61 -14.73
C VAL A 204 -16.94 3.86 -14.62
N MET A 205 -17.06 2.92 -13.67
CA MET A 205 -18.32 2.20 -13.44
C MET A 205 -19.33 3.10 -12.70
N GLY A 206 -20.42 3.42 -13.40
CA GLY A 206 -21.64 3.95 -12.79
C GLY A 206 -22.28 2.91 -11.87
N TYR A 207 -22.87 3.40 -10.77
CA TYR A 207 -23.33 2.70 -9.57
C TYR A 207 -22.28 2.54 -8.46
N ALA A 208 -21.75 3.67 -7.99
CA ALA A 208 -21.21 3.77 -6.64
C ALA A 208 -22.36 4.17 -5.71
N ASN A 209 -22.80 3.26 -4.84
CA ASN A 209 -23.45 3.70 -3.60
C ASN A 209 -22.33 4.38 -2.80
N GLU A 210 -22.46 5.65 -2.42
CA GLU A 210 -21.58 6.30 -1.42
C GLU A 210 -20.07 6.31 -1.78
N ILE A 211 -19.53 7.45 -2.19
CA ILE A 211 -18.06 7.61 -2.21
C ILE A 211 -17.59 7.71 -0.77
N GLU A 212 -16.69 6.81 -0.37
CA GLU A 212 -16.22 6.70 1.00
C GLU A 212 -14.86 7.39 1.17
N ALA A 213 -13.92 7.20 0.23
CA ALA A 213 -12.58 7.80 0.25
C ALA A 213 -11.98 7.95 -1.15
N PHE A 214 -11.03 8.85 -1.33
CA PHE A 214 -10.21 8.92 -2.55
C PHE A 214 -8.88 9.62 -2.30
N VAL A 215 -7.87 9.25 -3.09
CA VAL A 215 -6.53 9.85 -3.04
C VAL A 215 -5.87 9.79 -4.42
N GLY A 216 -4.97 10.74 -4.69
CA GLY A 216 -4.10 10.72 -5.86
C GLY A 216 -2.62 10.74 -5.47
N SER A 217 -1.76 10.07 -6.24
CA SER A 217 -0.30 10.18 -6.10
C SER A 217 0.24 11.35 -6.95
N GLY A 218 1.15 12.15 -6.40
CA GLY A 218 1.72 13.29 -7.13
C GLY A 218 2.75 12.94 -8.19
N SER A 219 3.53 11.91 -7.95
CA SER A 219 4.64 11.47 -8.81
C SER A 219 4.17 10.67 -10.02
N THR A 220 3.21 9.76 -9.83
CA THR A 220 2.69 8.89 -10.89
C THR A 220 1.31 9.29 -11.40
N GLY A 221 0.63 10.21 -10.70
CA GLY A 221 -0.72 10.65 -11.05
C GLY A 221 -1.78 9.59 -10.80
N ARG A 222 -1.46 8.44 -10.19
CA ARG A 222 -2.42 7.37 -9.92
C ARG A 222 -3.52 7.86 -9.01
N ILE A 223 -4.72 7.32 -9.19
CA ILE A 223 -5.90 7.72 -8.42
C ILE A 223 -6.59 6.47 -7.92
N ALA A 224 -6.93 6.48 -6.63
CA ALA A 224 -7.74 5.45 -5.99
C ALA A 224 -9.07 6.06 -5.54
N ILE A 225 -10.17 5.35 -5.76
CA ILE A 225 -11.51 5.76 -5.37
C ILE A 225 -12.19 4.58 -4.66
N VAL A 226 -12.58 4.80 -3.41
CA VAL A 226 -13.45 3.88 -2.65
C VAL A 226 -14.90 4.30 -2.87
N THR A 227 -15.71 3.33 -3.25
CA THR A 227 -17.16 3.41 -3.42
C THR A 227 -17.78 2.36 -2.52
N GLY A 228 -19.02 2.49 -2.07
CA GLY A 228 -19.72 1.49 -1.23
C GLY A 228 -19.78 0.10 -1.87
N GLY A 229 -18.73 -0.68 -1.63
CA GLY A 229 -18.48 -2.02 -2.18
C GLY A 229 -17.37 -2.12 -3.24
N GLY A 230 -16.50 -1.13 -3.42
CA GLY A 230 -15.47 -1.11 -4.48
C GLY A 230 -14.27 -0.24 -4.16
N LEU A 231 -13.07 -0.67 -4.58
CA LEU A 231 -11.82 0.07 -4.48
C LEU A 231 -11.18 0.14 -5.88
N HIS A 232 -11.41 1.24 -6.58
CA HIS A 232 -11.09 1.38 -8.01
C HIS A 232 -9.80 2.18 -8.21
N LEU A 233 -8.93 1.68 -9.07
CA LEU A 233 -7.65 2.30 -9.43
C LEU A 233 -7.68 2.85 -10.85
N TYR A 234 -7.06 4.00 -11.03
CA TYR A 234 -6.90 4.69 -12.31
C TYR A 234 -5.46 5.20 -12.45
N ASP A 235 -4.98 5.31 -13.69
CA ASP A 235 -3.72 5.99 -13.98
C ASP A 235 -3.90 7.53 -13.96
N GLY A 236 -2.80 8.28 -14.12
CA GLY A 236 -2.84 9.74 -14.19
C GLY A 236 -3.53 10.35 -15.40
N ALA A 237 -3.91 9.52 -16.37
CA ALA A 237 -4.75 9.88 -17.50
C ALA A 237 -6.20 9.39 -17.33
N PHE A 238 -6.57 8.88 -16.16
CA PHE A 238 -7.89 8.34 -15.82
C PHE A 238 -8.29 7.08 -16.59
N HIS A 239 -7.33 6.32 -17.11
CA HIS A 239 -7.64 4.97 -17.58
C HIS A 239 -7.83 4.05 -16.38
N TYR A 240 -8.94 3.32 -16.37
CA TYR A 240 -9.21 2.30 -15.38
C TYR A 240 -8.11 1.23 -15.38
N ILE A 241 -7.54 0.95 -14.21
CA ILE A 241 -6.51 -0.05 -13.99
C ILE A 241 -7.14 -1.34 -13.45
N ALA A 242 -7.80 -1.26 -12.29
CA ALA A 242 -8.32 -2.42 -11.57
C ALA A 242 -9.36 -2.03 -10.51
N ASN A 243 -10.14 -3.02 -10.04
CA ASN A 243 -10.95 -2.91 -8.82
C ASN A 243 -10.38 -3.92 -7.81
N LEU A 244 -9.72 -3.42 -6.78
CA LEU A 244 -9.09 -4.24 -5.75
C LEU A 244 -10.10 -4.86 -4.78
N ALA A 245 -11.34 -4.37 -4.72
CA ALA A 245 -12.36 -4.96 -3.83
C ALA A 245 -12.77 -6.39 -4.22
N THR A 246 -12.43 -6.86 -5.43
CA THR A 246 -12.62 -8.27 -5.78
C THR A 246 -11.67 -9.20 -5.02
N SER A 247 -10.45 -8.72 -4.77
CA SER A 247 -9.41 -9.44 -4.04
C SER A 247 -9.46 -9.14 -2.55
N TYR A 248 -9.82 -7.90 -2.21
CA TYR A 248 -9.85 -7.35 -0.85
C TYR A 248 -11.20 -6.67 -0.59
N PRO A 249 -12.28 -7.46 -0.42
CA PRO A 249 -13.64 -6.93 -0.28
C PRO A 249 -13.79 -5.97 0.91
N ASP A 250 -12.93 -6.13 1.91
CA ASP A 250 -12.99 -5.39 3.18
C ASP A 250 -12.41 -3.98 3.03
N LEU A 251 -11.46 -3.81 2.09
CA LEU A 251 -10.92 -2.52 1.68
C LEU A 251 -11.87 -1.75 0.76
N GLY A 252 -12.86 -2.42 0.17
CA GLY A 252 -13.93 -1.79 -0.60
C GLY A 252 -14.88 -0.92 0.24
N TYR A 253 -14.69 -0.90 1.56
CA TYR A 253 -15.37 -0.03 2.51
C TYR A 253 -14.40 0.82 3.36
N SER A 254 -13.18 1.02 2.84
CA SER A 254 -12.13 1.72 3.58
C SER A 254 -12.45 3.21 3.69
N ALA A 255 -12.43 3.72 4.92
CA ALA A 255 -12.69 5.13 5.20
C ALA A 255 -11.48 6.03 4.88
N GLY A 256 -10.26 5.47 4.82
CA GLY A 256 -9.04 6.21 4.54
C GLY A 256 -8.07 5.45 3.65
N ILE A 257 -7.59 6.12 2.60
CA ILE A 257 -6.60 5.59 1.66
C ILE A 257 -5.52 6.63 1.37
N THR A 258 -4.28 6.20 1.14
CA THR A 258 -3.17 7.05 0.70
C THR A 258 -2.20 6.29 -0.19
N PHE A 259 -1.46 6.97 -1.06
CA PHE A 259 -0.32 6.36 -1.76
C PHE A 259 0.99 6.67 -1.02
N ASN A 260 2.01 5.85 -1.25
CA ASN A 260 3.40 6.27 -1.04
C ASN A 260 3.85 7.31 -2.08
N ALA A 261 5.03 7.88 -1.84
CA ALA A 261 5.53 9.02 -2.60
C ALA A 261 5.67 8.75 -4.12
N ASP A 262 6.02 7.53 -4.52
CA ASP A 262 6.12 7.11 -5.93
C ASP A 262 4.80 6.51 -6.48
N GLY A 263 3.80 6.28 -5.62
CA GLY A 263 2.55 5.63 -5.97
C GLY A 263 2.68 4.16 -6.37
N SER A 264 3.76 3.47 -5.97
CA SER A 264 3.90 2.03 -6.15
C SER A 264 3.06 1.21 -5.16
N ILE A 265 2.72 1.80 -4.00
CA ILE A 265 1.94 1.17 -2.93
C ILE A 265 0.71 2.01 -2.60
N LEU A 266 -0.46 1.39 -2.58
CA LEU A 266 -1.68 1.96 -2.01
C LEU A 266 -1.85 1.45 -0.58
N TYR A 267 -1.94 2.37 0.37
CA TYR A 267 -2.32 2.08 1.74
C TYR A 267 -3.81 2.31 1.93
N ALA A 268 -4.49 1.37 2.58
CA ALA A 268 -5.90 1.46 2.91
C ALA A 268 -6.15 0.97 4.34
N ILE A 269 -7.08 1.61 5.05
CA ILE A 269 -7.52 1.13 6.36
C ILE A 269 -8.40 -0.10 6.17
N ASP A 270 -8.00 -1.25 6.73
CA ASP A 270 -8.89 -2.38 6.93
C ASP A 270 -9.67 -2.16 8.24
N THR A 271 -10.97 -1.89 8.10
CA THR A 271 -11.85 -1.61 9.23
C THR A 271 -12.24 -2.86 10.03
N LYS A 272 -12.02 -4.06 9.50
CA LYS A 272 -12.28 -5.32 10.19
C LYS A 272 -11.10 -5.76 11.04
N THR A 273 -9.89 -5.70 10.49
CA THR A 273 -8.66 -6.06 11.22
C THR A 273 -8.10 -4.91 12.04
N ASN A 274 -8.54 -3.67 11.74
CA ASN A 274 -8.06 -2.44 12.37
C ASN A 274 -6.55 -2.24 12.13
N GLU A 275 -6.18 -2.43 10.87
CA GLU A 275 -4.83 -2.31 10.33
C GLU A 275 -4.83 -1.34 9.14
N ILE A 276 -3.64 -0.88 8.76
CA ILE A 276 -3.40 -0.23 7.48
C ILE A 276 -2.71 -1.26 6.58
N ASP A 277 -3.37 -1.64 5.51
CA ASP A 277 -2.85 -2.58 4.52
C ASP A 277 -2.16 -1.83 3.39
N GLY A 278 -0.89 -2.14 3.14
CA GLY A 278 -0.14 -1.65 1.99
C GLY A 278 -0.21 -2.64 0.83
N ILE A 279 -0.76 -2.21 -0.29
CA ILE A 279 -0.97 -3.03 -1.49
C ILE A 279 0.01 -2.59 -2.57
N ALA A 280 0.93 -3.47 -2.95
CA ALA A 280 1.82 -3.24 -4.08
C ALA A 280 1.01 -3.25 -5.38
N LEU A 281 1.07 -2.16 -6.14
CA LEU A 281 0.24 -1.99 -7.33
C LEU A 281 0.75 -2.70 -8.57
N GLU A 282 1.97 -3.24 -8.55
CA GLU A 282 2.54 -4.02 -9.64
C GLU A 282 1.83 -5.37 -9.81
N ASN A 283 1.55 -6.04 -8.68
CA ASN A 283 0.94 -7.36 -8.63
C ASN A 283 -0.41 -7.38 -7.89
N GLY A 284 -0.79 -6.28 -7.22
CA GLY A 284 -2.02 -6.16 -6.45
C GLY A 284 -2.01 -7.01 -5.18
N ILE A 285 -0.85 -7.27 -4.58
CA ILE A 285 -0.69 -8.09 -3.37
C ILE A 285 -0.52 -7.16 -2.15
N ILE A 286 -1.11 -7.54 -1.00
CA ILE A 286 -0.81 -6.88 0.27
C ILE A 286 0.62 -7.25 0.67
N VAL A 287 1.46 -6.23 0.79
CA VAL A 287 2.88 -6.32 1.18
C VAL A 287 3.14 -5.82 2.59
N GLN A 288 2.16 -5.17 3.23
CA GLN A 288 2.28 -4.64 4.58
C GLN A 288 0.94 -4.75 5.31
N HIS A 289 0.99 -5.20 6.57
CA HIS A 289 -0.08 -5.05 7.55
C HIS A 289 0.46 -4.21 8.71
N ILE A 290 -0.14 -3.05 8.95
CA ILE A 290 0.34 -2.11 9.97
C ILE A 290 -0.74 -1.94 11.03
N ALA A 291 -0.49 -2.47 12.23
CA ALA A 291 -1.42 -2.35 13.34
C ALA A 291 -1.58 -0.89 13.81
N ILE A 292 -2.83 -0.42 13.87
CA ILE A 292 -3.14 0.96 14.31
C ILE A 292 -3.00 1.11 15.84
N GLY A 293 -3.05 0.01 16.61
CA GLY A 293 -2.70 0.02 18.04
C GLY A 293 -3.79 0.47 19.02
N GLY A 294 -5.07 0.36 18.65
CA GLY A 294 -6.23 0.63 19.53
C GLY A 294 -7.56 0.33 18.84
N SER A 295 -8.68 0.22 19.56
CA SER A 295 -10.00 0.03 18.93
C SER A 295 -10.62 1.38 18.55
N TYR A 296 -10.57 1.73 17.26
CA TYR A 296 -11.13 2.97 16.76
C TYR A 296 -12.42 2.69 15.98
N THR A 297 -13.44 3.52 16.17
CA THR A 297 -14.57 3.55 15.25
C THR A 297 -14.23 4.55 14.14
N PHE A 298 -13.94 4.03 12.96
CA PHE A 298 -13.88 4.80 11.73
C PHE A 298 -15.32 5.14 11.37
N SER A 299 -15.78 6.32 11.77
CA SER A 299 -17.08 6.79 11.30
C SER A 299 -16.91 7.08 9.82
N THR A 300 -17.62 6.32 8.97
CA THR A 300 -17.96 6.77 7.63
C THR A 300 -18.45 8.22 7.77
N LEU A 301 -17.86 9.19 7.05
CA LEU A 301 -18.28 10.62 6.91
C LEU A 301 -17.49 11.59 7.84
N LYS A 302 -16.81 12.70 7.43
CA LYS A 302 -16.67 13.45 6.15
C LYS A 302 -15.43 14.38 6.17
N TRP A 303 -14.98 14.73 4.95
CA TRP A 303 -14.17 15.90 4.51
C TRP A 303 -12.71 15.97 4.97
N GLY A 304 -11.81 15.39 4.19
CA GLY A 304 -10.36 15.57 4.36
C GLY A 304 -9.61 14.26 4.16
N SER A 305 -8.29 14.31 4.34
CA SER A 305 -7.45 13.12 4.34
C SER A 305 -7.69 12.32 5.63
N GLU A 306 -8.43 11.22 5.56
CA GLU A 306 -8.60 10.34 6.73
C GLU A 306 -7.32 9.56 7.05
N LEU A 307 -6.52 9.29 6.01
CA LEU A 307 -5.21 8.67 6.10
C LEU A 307 -4.21 9.52 5.31
N THR A 308 -3.03 9.79 5.87
CA THR A 308 -1.94 10.45 5.15
C THR A 308 -0.62 9.79 5.53
N LEU A 309 0.15 9.39 4.53
CA LEU A 309 1.54 8.95 4.72
C LEU A 309 2.44 10.19 4.64
N LEU A 310 3.26 10.40 5.66
CA LEU A 310 4.25 11.46 5.66
C LEU A 310 5.37 11.17 4.65
N ASN A 311 6.09 12.21 4.21
CA ASN A 311 7.21 12.05 3.26
C ASN A 311 8.38 11.23 3.80
N ASP A 312 8.41 10.91 5.10
CA ASP A 312 9.37 9.94 5.65
C ASP A 312 9.12 8.52 5.15
N GLY A 313 7.95 8.25 4.56
CA GLY A 313 7.58 6.97 3.97
C GLY A 313 7.17 5.91 4.98
N HIS A 314 7.11 6.26 6.26
CA HIS A 314 6.84 5.28 7.33
C HIS A 314 5.85 5.78 8.38
N THR A 315 5.64 7.07 8.57
CA THR A 315 4.69 7.55 9.58
C THR A 315 3.35 7.90 8.93
N PHE A 316 2.28 7.30 9.44
CA PHE A 316 0.90 7.56 9.04
C PHE A 316 0.22 8.48 10.04
N LEU A 317 -0.52 9.45 9.51
CA LEU A 317 -1.50 10.23 10.26
C LEU A 317 -2.90 9.73 9.94
N LEU A 318 -3.66 9.48 11.00
CA LEU A 318 -4.99 8.91 10.93
C LEU A 318 -5.98 9.78 11.70
N SER A 319 -7.01 10.29 11.01
CA SER A 319 -8.12 10.97 11.67
C SER A 319 -9.07 9.94 12.29
N THR A 320 -9.42 10.11 13.56
CA THR A 320 -10.35 9.23 14.28
C THR A 320 -11.40 10.04 15.02
N THR A 321 -12.44 9.36 15.51
CA THR A 321 -13.45 9.96 16.41
C THR A 321 -12.87 10.48 17.73
N SER A 322 -11.63 10.10 18.07
CA SER A 322 -10.91 10.53 19.27
C SER A 322 -9.79 11.54 18.99
N GLY A 323 -9.67 12.03 17.75
CA GLY A 323 -8.62 12.95 17.29
C GLY A 323 -7.62 12.28 16.33
N ILE A 324 -6.46 12.91 16.14
CA ILE A 324 -5.45 12.45 15.18
C ILE A 324 -4.44 11.50 15.87
N VAL A 325 -4.31 10.31 15.30
CA VAL A 325 -3.38 9.27 15.74
C VAL A 325 -2.20 9.22 14.77
N GLU A 326 -1.02 9.01 15.33
CA GLU A 326 0.20 8.75 14.60
C GLU A 326 0.46 7.25 14.68
N VAL A 327 0.65 6.62 13.53
CA VAL A 327 0.90 5.20 13.40
C VAL A 327 2.21 5.05 12.63
N ASP A 328 3.25 4.60 13.31
CA ASP A 328 4.52 4.30 12.65
C ASP A 328 4.44 2.93 11.99
N ALA A 329 4.66 2.90 10.67
CA ALA A 329 5.07 1.69 10.00
C ALA A 329 6.40 1.26 10.61
N PRO A 330 6.58 -0.03 10.91
CA PRO A 330 7.88 -0.53 11.27
C PRO A 330 8.86 -0.24 10.12
N THR A 331 9.84 0.63 10.37
CA THR A 331 10.95 0.95 9.46
C THR A 331 11.81 -0.27 9.08
N THR A 332 11.53 -1.42 9.70
CA THR A 332 12.20 -2.69 9.54
C THR A 332 11.35 -3.72 8.76
N ASN A 333 10.41 -3.27 7.93
CA ASN A 333 9.57 -4.20 7.16
C ASN A 333 9.03 -3.66 5.82
N ILE A 334 9.60 -2.57 5.28
CA ILE A 334 9.31 -2.15 3.91
C ILE A 334 10.45 -2.65 3.04
N PRO A 335 10.24 -3.66 2.18
CA PRO A 335 11.26 -4.09 1.24
C PRO A 335 11.52 -3.02 0.19
N THR A 336 12.77 -2.91 -0.23
CA THR A 336 13.28 -1.99 -1.23
C THR A 336 14.21 -2.73 -2.19
N ASP A 337 14.71 -2.08 -3.24
CA ASP A 337 15.73 -2.66 -4.13
C ASP A 337 17.17 -2.62 -3.53
N HIS A 338 17.32 -2.36 -2.23
CA HIS A 338 18.60 -2.30 -1.51
C HIS A 338 18.65 -3.33 -0.37
N ALA A 339 19.81 -3.46 0.27
CA ALA A 339 19.96 -4.37 1.42
C ALA A 339 19.06 -3.99 2.60
N ASP A 340 18.12 -4.88 2.91
CA ASP A 340 17.08 -4.68 3.91
C ASP A 340 17.18 -5.65 5.11
N LYS A 341 16.46 -5.31 6.17
CA LYS A 341 16.21 -6.20 7.31
C LYS A 341 14.72 -6.31 7.53
N LEU A 342 14.15 -7.47 7.21
CA LEU A 342 12.73 -7.75 7.24
C LEU A 342 12.43 -8.80 8.32
N ASN A 343 11.30 -8.67 9.00
CA ASN A 343 10.84 -9.61 10.03
C ASN A 343 9.35 -9.89 9.85
N GLY A 344 8.99 -11.16 9.78
CA GLY A 344 7.65 -11.65 9.97
C GLY A 344 7.20 -11.52 11.42
N THR A 345 6.17 -12.28 11.74
CA THR A 345 5.36 -12.18 12.95
C THR A 345 5.34 -13.53 13.66
N ALA A 346 4.28 -13.83 14.41
CA ALA A 346 4.09 -15.16 14.98
C ALA A 346 2.95 -15.92 14.27
N GLN A 347 2.58 -15.45 13.06
CA GLN A 347 1.55 -16.00 12.19
C GLN A 347 2.19 -16.38 10.85
N ASP A 348 1.46 -17.12 10.03
CA ASP A 348 1.90 -17.46 8.67
C ASP A 348 2.07 -16.18 7.82
N ASP A 349 3.29 -15.87 7.42
CA ASP A 349 3.65 -14.66 6.68
C ASP A 349 4.07 -14.93 5.23
N VAL A 350 3.93 -13.91 4.37
CA VAL A 350 4.51 -13.90 3.02
C VAL A 350 5.42 -12.68 2.91
N ILE A 351 6.73 -12.91 2.78
CA ILE A 351 7.75 -11.85 2.81
C ILE A 351 8.57 -11.89 1.53
N ALA A 352 8.78 -10.73 0.89
CA ALA A 352 9.61 -10.60 -0.30
C ALA A 352 10.70 -9.54 -0.08
N GLY A 353 11.96 -9.91 -0.31
CA GLY A 353 13.15 -9.05 -0.18
C GLY A 353 13.35 -8.09 -1.35
N LEU A 354 12.87 -8.44 -2.55
CA LEU A 354 13.15 -7.76 -3.82
C LEU A 354 14.64 -7.86 -4.22
N LYS A 355 15.26 -6.78 -4.70
CA LYS A 355 16.70 -6.81 -4.96
C LYS A 355 17.43 -6.38 -3.70
N GLY A 356 18.63 -6.89 -3.46
CA GLY A 356 19.36 -6.43 -2.30
C GLY A 356 20.43 -7.39 -1.83
N ALA A 357 20.69 -7.36 -0.55
CA ALA A 357 21.47 -8.36 0.15
C ALA A 357 20.85 -8.41 1.53
N ASP A 358 19.74 -9.14 1.59
CA ASP A 358 18.71 -8.93 2.59
C ASP A 358 18.88 -9.89 3.75
N ILE A 359 18.34 -9.50 4.90
CA ILE A 359 18.24 -10.37 6.06
C ILE A 359 16.77 -10.46 6.43
N ILE A 360 16.18 -11.64 6.23
CA ILE A 360 14.76 -11.90 6.45
C ILE A 360 14.59 -12.96 7.54
N HIS A 361 13.69 -12.71 8.48
CA HIS A 361 13.30 -13.65 9.53
C HIS A 361 11.79 -13.86 9.53
N GLY A 362 11.29 -15.09 9.39
CA GLY A 362 9.87 -15.44 9.47
C GLY A 362 9.32 -15.45 10.90
N TRP A 363 10.18 -15.76 11.88
CA TRP A 363 9.90 -15.89 13.32
C TRP A 363 9.03 -17.09 13.69
N GLY A 364 7.73 -17.02 13.47
CA GLY A 364 6.83 -18.12 13.84
C GLY A 364 5.61 -18.14 12.96
N GLY A 365 5.15 -19.33 12.58
CA GLY A 365 4.14 -19.45 11.53
C GLY A 365 4.67 -20.35 10.44
N ASN A 366 3.84 -20.74 9.47
CA ASN A 366 4.30 -21.42 8.28
C ASN A 366 4.52 -20.36 7.20
N ASP A 367 5.75 -19.90 7.08
CA ASP A 367 6.08 -18.70 6.32
C ASP A 367 6.46 -19.03 4.89
N THR A 368 6.22 -18.09 3.97
CA THR A 368 6.75 -18.13 2.62
C THR A 368 7.65 -16.92 2.40
N ILE A 369 8.95 -17.16 2.25
CA ILE A 369 9.97 -16.11 2.17
C ILE A 369 10.66 -16.14 0.81
N TYR A 370 10.70 -14.99 0.14
CA TYR A 370 11.38 -14.77 -1.13
C TYR A 370 12.55 -13.79 -0.92
N GLY A 371 13.78 -14.22 -1.21
CA GLY A 371 14.96 -13.35 -1.28
C GLY A 371 15.04 -12.56 -2.60
N ASP A 372 14.47 -13.12 -3.67
CA ASP A 372 14.42 -12.54 -5.01
C ASP A 372 15.81 -12.34 -5.65
N GLY A 373 16.47 -11.20 -5.50
CA GLY A 373 17.72 -10.93 -6.22
C GLY A 373 18.79 -10.30 -5.34
N GLY A 374 19.77 -11.07 -4.91
CA GLY A 374 20.73 -10.56 -3.96
C GLY A 374 21.68 -11.59 -3.44
N ALA A 375 22.38 -11.26 -2.37
CA ALA A 375 23.08 -12.27 -1.58
C ALA A 375 22.41 -12.28 -0.22
N ASP A 376 21.37 -13.10 -0.11
CA ASP A 376 20.34 -12.95 0.90
C ASP A 376 20.53 -13.95 2.04
N LYS A 377 19.97 -13.62 3.20
CA LYS A 377 19.96 -14.46 4.41
C LYS A 377 18.53 -14.64 4.86
N LEU A 378 17.98 -15.82 4.60
CA LEU A 378 16.59 -16.14 4.88
C LEU A 378 16.53 -17.11 6.06
N ASN A 379 15.73 -16.78 7.08
CA ASN A 379 15.48 -17.64 8.23
C ASN A 379 13.96 -17.84 8.37
N GLY A 380 13.48 -19.07 8.27
CA GLY A 380 12.07 -19.41 8.56
C GLY A 380 11.76 -19.40 10.06
N ASP A 381 12.73 -19.82 10.87
CA ASP A 381 12.68 -19.88 12.34
C ASP A 381 11.76 -21.00 12.87
N ASN A 382 10.47 -20.78 13.14
CA ASN A 382 9.58 -21.83 13.67
C ASN A 382 8.33 -22.03 12.80
N GLY A 383 8.13 -23.25 12.34
CA GLY A 383 6.96 -23.66 11.57
C GLY A 383 7.41 -24.44 10.34
N ASN A 384 6.49 -24.73 9.43
CA ASN A 384 6.85 -25.42 8.19
C ASN A 384 6.95 -24.37 7.07
N ASP A 385 8.17 -23.96 6.79
CA ASP A 385 8.42 -22.77 5.99
C ASP A 385 8.79 -23.12 4.55
N ILE A 386 8.59 -22.18 3.64
CA ILE A 386 9.02 -22.26 2.24
C ILE A 386 9.95 -21.09 1.95
N LEU A 387 11.22 -21.37 1.67
CA LEU A 387 12.27 -20.37 1.46
C LEU A 387 12.77 -20.44 0.02
N PHE A 388 12.68 -19.31 -0.70
CA PHE A 388 13.21 -19.13 -2.05
C PHE A 388 14.34 -18.10 -2.01
N GLY A 389 15.58 -18.52 -2.23
CA GLY A 389 16.76 -17.62 -2.28
C GLY A 389 16.69 -16.69 -3.49
N GLY A 390 16.48 -17.27 -4.67
CA GLY A 390 16.29 -16.52 -5.90
C GLY A 390 17.60 -16.41 -6.69
N ALA A 391 18.04 -15.21 -7.01
CA ALA A 391 19.25 -14.98 -7.79
C ALA A 391 20.39 -14.41 -6.93
N GLY A 392 21.45 -15.18 -6.76
CA GLY A 392 22.75 -14.69 -6.31
C GLY A 392 23.52 -15.69 -5.47
N THR A 393 23.77 -15.44 -4.19
CA THR A 393 24.52 -16.39 -3.35
C THR A 393 23.94 -16.30 -1.96
N ASP A 394 23.03 -17.22 -1.69
CA ASP A 394 22.08 -17.07 -0.61
C ASP A 394 22.36 -18.06 0.52
N GLU A 395 21.98 -17.67 1.73
CA GLU A 395 22.03 -18.50 2.93
C GLU A 395 20.61 -18.70 3.45
N LEU A 396 20.08 -19.92 3.26
CA LEU A 396 18.73 -20.28 3.68
C LEU A 396 18.77 -21.16 4.91
N ARG A 397 17.95 -20.85 5.92
CA ARG A 397 17.81 -21.60 7.16
C ARG A 397 16.32 -21.84 7.41
N GLY A 398 15.85 -23.07 7.25
CA GLY A 398 14.46 -23.46 7.55
C GLY A 398 14.15 -23.22 9.02
N GLY A 399 14.81 -23.97 9.89
CA GLY A 399 14.73 -23.75 11.33
C GLY A 399 14.11 -24.94 12.04
N SER A 400 12.89 -24.78 12.56
CA SER A 400 12.19 -25.83 13.29
C SER A 400 10.88 -26.16 12.59
N GLY A 401 10.72 -27.37 12.08
CA GLY A 401 9.54 -27.81 11.34
C GLY A 401 9.97 -28.55 10.08
N ASN A 402 9.03 -28.81 9.17
CA ASN A 402 9.34 -29.49 7.93
C ASN A 402 9.41 -28.45 6.81
N ASP A 403 10.62 -28.03 6.47
CA ASP A 403 10.83 -26.86 5.63
C ASP A 403 11.10 -27.25 4.17
N ILE A 404 10.78 -26.34 3.23
CA ILE A 404 11.12 -26.47 1.81
C ILE A 404 12.11 -25.35 1.46
N LEU A 405 13.31 -25.72 1.02
CA LEU A 405 14.36 -24.78 0.67
C LEU A 405 14.69 -24.86 -0.82
N VAL A 406 14.60 -23.72 -1.50
CA VAL A 406 14.95 -23.53 -2.91
C VAL A 406 16.03 -22.46 -2.99
N GLY A 407 17.28 -22.84 -3.25
CA GLY A 407 18.40 -21.89 -3.37
C GLY A 407 18.18 -20.91 -4.54
N GLY A 408 17.85 -21.46 -5.72
CA GLY A 408 17.71 -20.70 -6.94
C GLY A 408 19.01 -20.66 -7.74
N THR A 409 19.25 -19.59 -8.50
CA THR A 409 20.49 -19.48 -9.26
C THR A 409 21.58 -18.92 -8.38
N GLY A 410 22.70 -19.63 -8.25
CA GLY A 410 23.72 -19.11 -7.36
C GLY A 410 24.73 -20.14 -6.94
N LYS A 411 25.39 -19.83 -5.83
CA LYS A 411 26.05 -20.86 -5.04
C LYS A 411 25.54 -20.70 -3.62
N ASP A 412 24.54 -21.49 -3.28
CA ASP A 412 23.76 -21.26 -2.07
C ASP A 412 24.19 -22.20 -0.95
N VAL A 413 23.84 -21.81 0.27
CA VAL A 413 24.06 -22.62 1.47
C VAL A 413 22.73 -22.83 2.16
N LEU A 414 22.31 -24.09 2.23
CA LEU A 414 21.00 -24.49 2.72
C LEU A 414 21.15 -25.22 4.06
N TYR A 415 20.37 -24.81 5.05
CA TYR A 415 20.25 -25.45 6.35
C TYR A 415 18.79 -25.82 6.56
N GLY A 416 18.47 -27.10 6.61
CA GLY A 416 17.10 -27.55 6.91
C GLY A 416 16.75 -27.21 8.35
N GLY A 417 17.62 -27.60 9.28
CA GLY A 417 17.43 -27.40 10.69
C GLY A 417 16.88 -28.65 11.35
N LYS A 418 15.75 -28.54 12.05
CA LYS A 418 15.09 -29.66 12.74
C LYS A 418 13.78 -29.99 12.07
N GLY A 419 13.66 -31.21 11.59
CA GLY A 419 12.44 -31.78 11.06
C GLY A 419 12.72 -32.46 9.74
N ALA A 420 11.68 -32.84 9.02
CA ALA A 420 11.83 -33.51 7.74
C ALA A 420 11.88 -32.45 6.63
N ASP A 421 13.09 -32.06 6.25
CA ASP A 421 13.30 -30.93 5.34
C ASP A 421 13.47 -31.38 3.88
N SER A 422 13.00 -30.56 2.94
CA SER A 422 13.08 -30.81 1.51
C SER A 422 13.96 -29.77 0.82
N PHE A 423 15.10 -30.21 0.29
CA PHE A 423 16.01 -29.38 -0.51
C PHE A 423 15.66 -29.56 -1.98
N TYR A 424 14.95 -28.58 -2.55
CA TYR A 424 14.35 -28.68 -3.86
C TYR A 424 15.21 -28.00 -4.93
N PHE A 425 15.47 -28.72 -6.03
CA PHE A 425 16.29 -28.23 -7.13
C PHE A 425 15.60 -28.39 -8.48
N VAL A 426 15.77 -27.38 -9.34
CA VAL A 426 15.51 -27.49 -10.77
C VAL A 426 16.83 -27.43 -11.56
N ALA A 427 16.79 -27.89 -12.82
CA ALA A 427 18.01 -28.02 -13.64
C ALA A 427 18.81 -26.72 -13.83
N GLY A 428 18.16 -25.55 -13.69
CA GLY A 428 18.78 -24.24 -13.80
C GLY A 428 19.54 -23.78 -12.55
N ASP A 429 19.21 -24.35 -11.40
CA ASP A 429 19.66 -23.89 -10.08
C ASP A 429 20.94 -24.60 -9.66
N THR A 430 21.09 -25.86 -10.06
CA THR A 430 22.25 -26.67 -9.64
C THR A 430 23.57 -26.25 -10.26
N GLY A 431 24.64 -26.40 -9.46
CA GLY A 431 26.00 -26.26 -9.95
C GLY A 431 26.37 -27.31 -11.00
N LYS A 432 27.10 -26.90 -12.05
CA LYS A 432 27.64 -27.82 -13.07
C LYS A 432 28.96 -28.50 -12.65
N THR A 433 29.55 -28.04 -11.55
CA THR A 433 30.83 -28.51 -11.02
C THR A 433 30.81 -28.44 -9.50
N ARG A 434 31.70 -29.20 -8.84
CA ARG A 434 31.86 -29.15 -7.37
C ARG A 434 32.19 -27.76 -6.82
N VAL A 435 32.79 -26.87 -7.62
CA VAL A 435 33.15 -25.51 -7.17
C VAL A 435 31.90 -24.62 -7.08
N THR A 436 30.99 -24.80 -8.03
CA THR A 436 29.76 -24.02 -8.21
C THR A 436 28.54 -24.70 -7.61
N ALA A 437 28.71 -25.83 -6.92
CA ALA A 437 27.62 -26.56 -6.32
C ALA A 437 27.10 -25.85 -5.07
N ASP A 438 25.79 -25.85 -4.90
CA ASP A 438 25.14 -25.49 -3.65
C ASP A 438 25.53 -26.46 -2.56
N VAL A 439 25.46 -25.99 -1.32
CA VAL A 439 25.89 -26.73 -0.16
C VAL A 439 24.73 -26.91 0.79
N ILE A 440 24.26 -28.16 0.93
CA ILE A 440 23.40 -28.56 2.04
C ILE A 440 24.29 -28.80 3.26
N ALA A 441 24.12 -27.99 4.29
CA ALA A 441 25.09 -27.85 5.36
C ALA A 441 24.83 -28.75 6.57
N ASP A 442 23.63 -29.31 6.71
CA ASP A 442 23.20 -30.09 7.88
C ASP A 442 22.28 -31.30 7.56
N PHE A 443 22.29 -31.80 6.32
CA PHE A 443 21.48 -32.95 5.89
C PHE A 443 21.49 -34.12 6.89
N ASN A 444 20.32 -34.57 7.30
CA ASN A 444 20.12 -35.56 8.34
C ASN A 444 19.10 -36.66 7.97
N HIS A 445 19.62 -37.83 7.61
CA HIS A 445 18.80 -39.02 7.34
C HIS A 445 17.86 -39.41 8.49
N ALA A 446 18.26 -39.17 9.75
CA ALA A 446 17.45 -39.56 10.91
C ALA A 446 16.21 -38.67 11.10
N GLU A 447 16.23 -37.45 10.55
CA GLU A 447 15.11 -36.51 10.60
C GLU A 447 14.22 -36.58 9.35
N HIS A 448 14.62 -37.41 8.37
CA HIS A 448 13.92 -37.65 7.10
C HIS A 448 14.08 -36.53 6.07
N ASP A 449 15.24 -35.89 6.05
CA ASP A 449 15.60 -34.95 4.99
C ASP A 449 15.61 -35.61 3.62
N ILE A 450 15.20 -34.86 2.60
CA ILE A 450 15.11 -35.30 1.21
C ILE A 450 15.75 -34.27 0.28
N ILE A 451 16.48 -34.76 -0.72
CA ILE A 451 16.89 -33.99 -1.89
C ILE A 451 15.85 -34.22 -2.99
N ASP A 452 15.07 -33.20 -3.30
CA ASP A 452 14.01 -33.27 -4.30
C ASP A 452 14.52 -32.81 -5.67
N LEU A 453 14.62 -33.78 -6.59
CA LEU A 453 15.03 -33.61 -7.98
C LEU A 453 13.90 -33.94 -8.96
N SER A 454 12.66 -34.08 -8.47
CA SER A 454 11.51 -34.56 -9.24
C SER A 454 11.11 -33.66 -10.41
N ALA A 455 11.55 -32.40 -10.38
CA ALA A 455 11.33 -31.43 -11.45
C ALA A 455 12.40 -31.45 -12.55
N ILE A 456 13.47 -32.24 -12.39
CA ILE A 456 14.58 -32.31 -13.35
C ILE A 456 14.29 -33.37 -14.41
N ASP A 457 14.04 -32.92 -15.65
CA ASP A 457 13.94 -33.83 -16.79
C ASP A 457 15.33 -34.26 -17.28
N THR A 458 15.69 -35.52 -17.00
CA THR A 458 16.97 -36.08 -17.43
C THR A 458 17.01 -36.43 -18.92
N ASN A 459 15.90 -36.30 -19.67
CA ASN A 459 15.90 -36.54 -21.11
C ASN A 459 14.86 -35.71 -21.87
N VAL A 460 15.22 -34.46 -22.12
CA VAL A 460 14.42 -33.50 -22.90
C VAL A 460 14.12 -33.94 -24.34
N SER A 461 14.80 -34.97 -24.87
CA SER A 461 14.60 -35.47 -26.24
C SER A 461 13.47 -36.49 -26.36
N ARG A 462 13.01 -37.09 -25.25
CA ARG A 462 11.96 -38.12 -25.24
C ARG A 462 10.56 -37.60 -24.91
N GLY A 463 10.47 -36.39 -24.34
CA GLY A 463 9.21 -35.75 -23.94
C GLY A 463 8.60 -36.38 -22.68
N GLY A 464 8.21 -35.53 -21.73
CA GLY A 464 7.72 -35.91 -20.40
C GLY A 464 8.86 -36.17 -19.41
N LEU A 465 8.66 -35.78 -18.14
CA LEU A 465 9.68 -35.86 -17.09
C LEU A 465 10.27 -37.28 -16.97
N GLN A 466 11.56 -37.43 -17.24
CA GLN A 466 12.29 -38.67 -17.00
C GLN A 466 13.08 -38.56 -15.69
N PRO A 467 12.72 -39.34 -14.65
CA PRO A 467 13.39 -39.29 -13.35
C PRO A 467 14.81 -39.86 -13.45
N PHE A 468 15.68 -39.47 -12.53
CA PHE A 468 16.98 -40.11 -12.39
C PHE A 468 16.84 -41.57 -11.95
N LYS A 469 17.79 -42.39 -12.36
CA LYS A 469 18.06 -43.69 -11.77
C LYS A 469 19.21 -43.54 -10.78
N PHE A 470 18.92 -43.68 -9.49
CA PHE A 470 19.97 -43.72 -8.46
C PHE A 470 20.76 -45.02 -8.54
N ILE A 471 22.10 -44.91 -8.66
CA ILE A 471 23.02 -46.05 -8.79
C ILE A 471 23.96 -46.21 -7.58
N GLY A 472 23.75 -45.45 -6.50
CA GLY A 472 24.57 -45.51 -5.30
C GLY A 472 25.91 -44.80 -5.48
N ASP A 473 27.01 -45.49 -5.18
CA ASP A 473 28.40 -45.01 -5.34
C ASP A 473 29.07 -45.54 -6.62
N ALA A 474 28.30 -46.21 -7.48
CA ALA A 474 28.80 -46.73 -8.75
C ALA A 474 29.13 -45.59 -9.73
N ALA A 475 30.11 -45.82 -10.62
CA ALA A 475 30.44 -44.86 -11.69
C ALA A 475 29.37 -44.84 -12.79
N PHE A 476 29.18 -43.68 -13.43
CA PHE A 476 28.27 -43.52 -14.57
C PHE A 476 28.57 -44.47 -15.74
N SER A 477 27.53 -44.85 -16.46
CA SER A 477 27.60 -45.70 -17.64
C SER A 477 27.95 -44.89 -18.90
N ALA A 478 29.16 -45.07 -19.43
CA ALA A 478 29.61 -44.37 -20.64
C ALA A 478 29.12 -45.01 -21.96
N SER A 479 27.83 -45.31 -22.07
CA SER A 479 27.29 -46.06 -23.23
C SER A 479 26.90 -45.18 -24.42
N GLY A 480 26.72 -43.87 -24.23
CA GLY A 480 26.23 -42.93 -25.26
C GLY A 480 24.83 -43.26 -25.79
N GLN A 481 24.14 -44.26 -25.24
CA GLN A 481 22.74 -44.59 -25.51
C GLN A 481 21.90 -44.11 -24.33
N GLN A 482 21.18 -43.00 -24.51
CA GLN A 482 20.34 -42.41 -23.47
C GLN A 482 19.12 -43.32 -23.21
N ILE A 483 19.03 -43.92 -22.01
CA ILE A 483 17.89 -44.74 -21.58
C ILE A 483 17.17 -44.14 -20.36
N ALA A 484 17.90 -43.56 -19.39
CA ALA A 484 17.45 -42.72 -18.27
C ALA A 484 18.70 -42.02 -17.68
N GLY A 485 18.57 -40.80 -17.14
CA GLY A 485 19.71 -40.14 -16.45
C GLY A 485 20.14 -40.93 -15.21
N GLU A 486 21.43 -40.89 -14.88
CA GLU A 486 22.00 -41.59 -13.73
C GLU A 486 22.36 -40.60 -12.63
N LEU A 487 22.10 -40.97 -11.38
CA LEU A 487 22.43 -40.19 -10.19
C LEU A 487 23.27 -41.04 -9.25
N HIS A 488 24.37 -40.50 -8.75
CA HIS A 488 25.24 -41.19 -7.81
C HIS A 488 25.78 -40.22 -6.75
N TYR A 489 26.51 -40.75 -5.77
CA TYR A 489 27.24 -39.92 -4.82
C TYR A 489 28.72 -40.29 -4.71
N VAL A 490 29.56 -39.31 -4.37
CA VAL A 490 31.01 -39.47 -4.21
C VAL A 490 31.51 -38.71 -2.99
N HIS A 491 32.34 -39.37 -2.19
CA HIS A 491 33.04 -38.74 -1.05
C HIS A 491 34.35 -38.10 -1.49
N ALA A 492 34.51 -36.79 -1.25
CA ALA A 492 35.76 -36.08 -1.50
C ALA A 492 35.89 -34.85 -0.61
N ASP A 493 37.11 -34.52 -0.19
CA ASP A 493 37.43 -33.30 0.57
C ASP A 493 36.60 -33.09 1.86
N GLY A 494 36.14 -34.18 2.48
CA GLY A 494 35.30 -34.14 3.67
C GLY A 494 33.82 -33.82 3.41
N MET A 495 33.42 -33.83 2.14
CA MET A 495 32.05 -33.60 1.66
C MET A 495 31.53 -34.85 0.94
N THR A 496 30.21 -34.93 0.78
CA THR A 496 29.52 -35.87 -0.09
C THR A 496 29.00 -35.07 -1.28
N TYR A 497 29.32 -35.48 -2.50
CA TYR A 497 28.83 -34.84 -3.71
C TYR A 497 27.78 -35.74 -4.35
N VAL A 498 26.58 -35.22 -4.55
CA VAL A 498 25.56 -35.83 -5.40
C VAL A 498 25.80 -35.33 -6.82
N GLU A 499 26.04 -36.25 -7.75
CA GLU A 499 26.33 -35.93 -9.13
C GLU A 499 25.33 -36.64 -10.05
N GLY A 500 24.80 -35.90 -11.03
CA GLY A 500 23.84 -36.42 -12.01
C GLY A 500 24.37 -36.32 -13.44
N ASP A 501 24.36 -37.43 -14.17
CA ASP A 501 24.61 -37.49 -15.62
C ASP A 501 23.26 -37.51 -16.35
N MET A 502 22.92 -36.39 -16.99
CA MET A 502 21.64 -36.24 -17.69
C MET A 502 21.75 -36.66 -19.16
N ASN A 503 22.90 -36.43 -19.78
CA ASN A 503 23.08 -36.65 -21.21
C ASN A 503 23.65 -38.04 -21.57
N GLY A 504 24.13 -38.81 -20.59
CA GLY A 504 24.65 -40.16 -20.73
C GLY A 504 26.08 -40.24 -21.30
N ASP A 505 26.86 -39.16 -21.20
CA ASP A 505 28.26 -39.12 -21.64
C ASP A 505 29.25 -39.65 -20.58
N GLY A 506 28.74 -40.05 -19.41
CA GLY A 506 29.51 -40.55 -18.29
C GLY A 506 30.12 -39.45 -17.42
N LYS A 507 29.64 -38.22 -17.52
CA LYS A 507 30.08 -37.08 -16.69
C LYS A 507 28.90 -36.40 -16.00
N ALA A 508 29.20 -35.78 -14.87
CA ALA A 508 28.23 -34.98 -14.14
C ALA A 508 27.85 -33.72 -14.93
N ASP A 509 26.56 -33.54 -15.13
CA ASP A 509 25.93 -32.31 -15.62
C ASP A 509 25.36 -31.46 -14.48
N LEU A 510 25.12 -32.10 -13.32
CA LEU A 510 24.56 -31.56 -12.09
C LEU A 510 25.41 -31.99 -10.90
N VAL A 511 25.67 -31.08 -9.98
CA VAL A 511 26.43 -31.33 -8.75
C VAL A 511 25.81 -30.58 -7.57
N ILE A 512 25.53 -31.30 -6.49
CA ILE A 512 25.10 -30.76 -5.19
C ILE A 512 26.09 -31.26 -4.14
N ALA A 513 26.50 -30.41 -3.21
CA ALA A 513 27.41 -30.77 -2.13
C ALA A 513 26.68 -30.88 -0.79
N LEU A 514 26.98 -31.92 -0.03
CA LEU A 514 26.51 -32.09 1.34
C LEU A 514 27.72 -32.04 2.27
N LYS A 515 27.58 -31.31 3.37
CA LYS A 515 28.63 -31.19 4.37
C LYS A 515 28.77 -32.49 5.17
N GLY A 516 29.97 -33.08 5.12
CA GLY A 516 30.28 -34.34 5.81
C GLY A 516 30.28 -35.55 4.88
N THR A 517 30.57 -36.72 5.45
CA THR A 517 30.61 -38.01 4.74
C THR A 517 29.31 -38.76 5.06
N ILE A 518 28.39 -38.79 4.10
CA ILE A 518 27.02 -39.27 4.24
C ILE A 518 26.76 -40.33 3.17
N ASP A 519 26.56 -41.59 3.59
CA ASP A 519 26.25 -42.66 2.64
C ASP A 519 24.76 -42.59 2.26
N LEU A 520 24.49 -41.99 1.10
CA LEU A 520 23.12 -41.75 0.62
C LEU A 520 22.45 -43.03 0.10
N VAL A 521 21.15 -43.13 0.33
CA VAL A 521 20.29 -44.22 -0.12
C VAL A 521 19.15 -43.70 -0.99
N ALA A 522 18.48 -44.59 -1.71
CA ALA A 522 17.41 -44.19 -2.64
C ALA A 522 16.23 -43.45 -1.97
N SER A 523 16.01 -43.63 -0.66
CA SER A 523 14.95 -42.92 0.08
C SER A 523 15.30 -41.47 0.43
N ASP A 524 16.56 -41.06 0.27
CA ASP A 524 17.02 -39.69 0.53
C ASP A 524 16.69 -38.76 -0.65
N PHE A 525 16.09 -39.31 -1.71
CA PHE A 525 15.79 -38.59 -2.94
C PHE A 525 14.31 -38.72 -3.31
N LEU A 526 13.74 -37.61 -3.78
CA LEU A 526 12.52 -37.63 -4.58
C LEU A 526 12.93 -37.41 -6.04
N LEU A 527 12.69 -38.39 -6.91
CA LEU A 527 13.21 -38.46 -8.28
C LEU A 527 12.12 -38.45 -9.34
#